data_AF-A0A9W5UYW1-F1
#
_entry.id   AF-A0A9W5UYW1-F1
#
_cell.length_a   1.000
_cell.length_b   1.000
_cell.length_c   1.000
_cell.angle_alpha   90.00
_cell.angle_beta   90.00
_cell.angle_gamma   90.00
#
_symmetry.space_group_name_H-M   'P 1'
#
loop_
_entity.id
_entity.type
_entity.pdbx_description
1 polymer ?
#
loop_
_entity_poly.entity_id
_entity_poly.type
_entity_poly.pdbx_seq_one_letter_code
_entity_poly.pdbx_strand_id
1 'polypeptide(L)'
;MYMIFLYRFDVKENTIHFVLNEQIAADMLPQYDVLLRPLVTSLAETLQLYCSLSKQPTLLTSKIQDSGEIEVMLNQELGQCIDGYIKDRMILKNGKRIADILMEIRNAHTIYH
;
A
#
# COMPACT_ATOMS: atom_id res chain seq x y z
N MET A 1 11.46 3.85 17.92
CA MET A 1 10.70 2.99 16.98
C MET A 1 10.64 3.74 15.66
N TYR A 2 11.47 3.34 14.71
CA TYR A 2 11.59 3.98 13.39
C TYR A 2 10.81 3.14 12.38
N MET A 3 9.53 3.42 12.22
CA MET A 3 8.72 2.78 11.18
C MET A 3 8.92 3.53 9.87
N ILE A 4 9.43 2.86 8.84
CA ILE A 4 9.63 3.47 7.52
C ILE A 4 8.32 3.36 6.74
N PHE A 5 7.76 4.51 6.35
CA PHE A 5 6.59 4.57 5.47
C PHE A 5 6.93 4.06 4.07
N LEU A 6 6.12 3.15 3.52
CA LEU A 6 6.23 2.69 2.13
C LEU A 6 5.20 3.36 1.25
N TYR A 7 3.91 3.14 1.54
CA TYR A 7 2.81 3.73 0.79
C TYR A 7 1.53 3.76 1.64
N ARG A 8 0.53 4.48 1.15
CA ARG A 8 -0.84 4.42 1.63
C ARG A 8 -1.86 4.68 0.53
N PHE A 9 -3.10 4.28 0.79
CA PHE A 9 -4.27 4.65 0.01
C PHE A 9 -5.11 5.62 0.84
N ASP A 10 -5.25 6.83 0.33
CA ASP A 10 -6.07 7.88 0.94
C ASP A 10 -7.35 8.11 0.12
N VAL A 11 -8.45 8.43 0.78
CA VAL A 11 -9.65 8.95 0.14
C VAL A 11 -9.64 10.47 0.17
N LYS A 12 -9.83 11.09 -0.99
CA LYS A 12 -10.04 12.55 -1.14
C LYS A 12 -11.20 12.75 -2.10
N GLU A 13 -12.21 13.52 -1.68
CA GLU A 13 -13.39 13.80 -2.51
C GLU A 13 -14.02 12.51 -3.09
N ASN A 14 -14.12 11.48 -2.25
CA ASN A 14 -14.64 10.15 -2.60
C ASN A 14 -13.85 9.39 -3.68
N THR A 15 -12.61 9.81 -3.94
CA THR A 15 -11.69 9.17 -4.88
C THR A 15 -10.50 8.59 -4.12
N ILE A 16 -10.08 7.37 -4.49
CA ILE A 16 -8.90 6.74 -3.91
C ILE A 16 -7.62 7.25 -4.58
N HIS A 17 -6.66 7.67 -3.76
CA HIS A 17 -5.33 8.11 -4.17
C HIS A 17 -4.26 7.20 -3.58
N PHE A 18 -3.36 6.73 -4.43
CA PHE A 18 -2.15 6.03 -4.00
C PHE A 18 -1.05 7.05 -3.70
N VAL A 19 -0.54 7.05 -2.48
CA VAL A 19 0.55 7.91 -2.01
C VAL A 19 1.75 7.03 -1.72
N LEU A 20 2.84 7.28 -2.43
CA LEU A 20 4.09 6.55 -2.30
C LEU A 20 5.13 7.37 -1.52
N ASN A 21 6.03 6.69 -0.81
CA ASN A 21 7.21 7.32 -0.22
C ASN A 21 8.03 8.04 -1.31
N GLU A 22 8.35 9.31 -1.08
CA GLU A 22 9.02 10.18 -2.06
C GLU A 22 10.40 9.67 -2.47
N GLN A 23 11.17 9.08 -1.56
CA GLN A 23 12.49 8.53 -1.87
C GLN A 23 12.36 7.31 -2.79
N ILE A 24 11.42 6.40 -2.49
CA ILE A 24 11.16 5.23 -3.35
C ILE A 24 10.61 5.66 -4.71
N ALA A 25 9.78 6.70 -4.75
CA ALA A 25 9.28 7.26 -5.99
C ALA A 25 10.39 7.85 -6.87
N ALA A 26 11.37 8.52 -6.26
CA ALA A 26 12.53 9.07 -6.96
C ALA A 26 13.44 7.97 -7.55
N ASP A 27 13.54 6.84 -6.85
CA ASP A 27 14.33 5.68 -7.27
C ASP A 27 13.57 4.74 -8.25
N MET A 28 12.31 5.03 -8.58
CA MET A 28 11.48 4.13 -9.37
C MET A 28 11.88 4.12 -10.86
N LEU A 29 12.36 2.97 -11.34
CA LEU A 29 12.56 2.71 -12.77
C LEU A 29 11.24 2.33 -13.48
N PRO A 30 11.07 2.65 -14.78
CA PRO A 30 9.83 2.39 -15.53
C PRO A 30 9.32 0.94 -15.48
N GLN A 31 10.22 -0.03 -15.38
CA GLN A 31 9.88 -1.46 -15.28
C GLN A 31 9.06 -1.79 -14.03
N TYR A 32 9.25 -1.06 -12.92
CA TYR A 32 8.51 -1.28 -11.69
C TYR A 32 7.11 -0.67 -11.76
N ASP A 33 6.93 0.43 -12.49
CA ASP A 33 5.60 1.00 -12.72
C ASP A 33 4.68 0.00 -13.44
N VAL A 34 5.21 -0.73 -14.44
CA VAL A 34 4.48 -1.79 -15.16
C VAL A 34 4.00 -2.91 -14.22
N LEU A 35 4.78 -3.23 -13.18
CA LEU A 35 4.43 -4.25 -12.19
C LEU A 35 3.47 -3.71 -11.12
N LEU A 36 3.67 -2.47 -10.68
CA LEU A 36 2.90 -1.86 -9.60
C LEU A 36 1.53 -1.42 -10.05
N ARG A 37 1.42 -0.77 -11.22
CA ARG A 37 0.19 -0.16 -11.71
C ARG A 37 -1.01 -1.10 -11.69
N PRO A 38 -0.98 -2.33 -12.23
CA PRO A 38 -2.15 -3.23 -12.16
C PRO A 38 -2.53 -3.62 -10.73
N LEU A 39 -1.55 -3.79 -9.83
CA LEU A 39 -1.80 -4.11 -8.42
C LEU A 39 -2.43 -2.93 -7.68
N VAL A 40 -1.88 -1.72 -7.90
CA VAL A 40 -2.37 -0.47 -7.32
C VAL A 40 -3.78 -0.18 -7.81
N THR A 41 -4.05 -0.33 -9.12
CA THR A 41 -5.39 -0.14 -9.69
C THR A 41 -6.38 -1.13 -9.09
N SER A 42 -6.07 -2.43 -9.10
CA SER A 42 -6.99 -3.45 -8.57
C SER A 42 -7.29 -3.24 -7.07
N LEU A 43 -6.28 -2.86 -6.29
CA LEU A 43 -6.46 -2.57 -4.87
C LEU A 43 -7.24 -1.26 -4.63
N ALA A 44 -6.99 -0.21 -5.43
CA ALA A 44 -7.74 1.03 -5.37
C ALA A 44 -9.23 0.80 -5.70
N GLU A 45 -9.53 0.05 -6.76
CA GLU A 45 -10.89 -0.32 -7.14
C GLU A 45 -11.58 -1.12 -6.02
N THR A 46 -10.86 -2.06 -5.40
CA THR A 46 -11.39 -2.83 -4.27
C THR A 46 -11.71 -1.92 -3.08
N LEU A 47 -10.80 -1.00 -2.73
CA LEU A 47 -10.99 -0.06 -1.62
C LEU A 47 -12.09 0.97 -1.91
N GLN A 48 -12.27 1.36 -3.17
CA GLN A 48 -13.32 2.29 -3.61
C GLN A 48 -14.72 1.77 -3.29
N LEU A 49 -14.93 0.45 -3.29
CA LEU A 49 -16.21 -0.18 -2.91
C LEU A 49 -16.59 0.07 -1.43
N TYR A 50 -15.60 0.38 -0.59
CA TYR A 50 -15.77 0.53 0.85
C TYR A 50 -15.43 1.92 1.37
N CYS A 51 -14.94 2.85 0.53
CA CYS A 51 -14.43 4.14 0.99
C CYS A 51 -15.45 4.97 1.77
N SER A 52 -16.73 4.91 1.39
CA SER A 52 -17.83 5.61 2.07
C SER A 52 -18.13 5.07 3.47
N LEU A 53 -17.62 3.89 3.83
CA LEU A 53 -17.79 3.27 5.15
C LEU A 53 -16.76 3.77 6.16
N SER A 54 -15.69 4.44 5.72
CA SER A 54 -14.68 4.97 6.62
C SER A 54 -14.78 6.48 6.77
N LYS A 55 -14.57 6.93 8.01
CA LYS A 55 -14.43 8.34 8.37
C LYS A 55 -12.98 8.80 8.32
N GLN A 56 -12.03 7.86 8.25
CA GLN A 56 -10.60 8.16 8.19
C GLN A 56 -10.16 8.33 6.74
N PRO A 57 -9.32 9.35 6.44
CA PRO A 57 -8.85 9.56 5.09
C PRO A 57 -7.97 8.40 4.61
N THR A 58 -7.14 7.83 5.48
CA THR A 58 -6.28 6.70 5.12
C THR A 58 -7.04 5.38 5.31
N LEU A 59 -7.18 4.62 4.22
CA LEU A 59 -7.88 3.35 4.20
C LEU A 59 -6.93 2.17 4.41
N LEU A 60 -5.75 2.23 3.80
CA LEU A 60 -4.73 1.21 3.87
C LEU A 60 -3.35 1.88 3.95
N THR A 61 -2.46 1.40 4.82
CA THR A 61 -1.08 1.85 4.89
C THR A 61 -0.12 0.68 4.96
N SER A 62 1.06 0.83 4.37
CA SER A 62 2.16 -0.11 4.56
C SER A 62 3.42 0.57 5.06
N LYS A 63 4.10 -0.12 5.97
CA LYS A 63 5.31 0.34 6.63
C LYS A 63 6.29 -0.82 6.83
N ILE A 64 7.56 -0.50 6.99
CA ILE A 64 8.57 -1.43 7.47
C ILE A 64 8.70 -1.24 8.99
N GLN A 65 8.62 -2.32 9.75
CA GLN A 65 8.86 -2.31 11.19
C GLN A 65 10.36 -2.30 11.51
N ASP A 66 10.71 -2.04 12.78
CA ASP A 66 12.10 -2.08 13.26
C ASP A 66 12.76 -3.46 13.01
N SER A 67 11.97 -4.54 12.94
CA SER A 67 12.42 -5.89 12.60
C SER A 67 12.81 -6.08 11.12
N GLY A 68 12.50 -5.10 10.26
CA GLY A 68 12.59 -5.22 8.81
C GLY A 68 11.38 -5.89 8.16
N GLU A 69 10.39 -6.31 8.94
CA GLU A 69 9.17 -6.92 8.42
C GLU A 69 8.23 -5.86 7.80
N ILE A 70 7.59 -6.22 6.69
CA ILE A 70 6.54 -5.43 6.08
C ILE A 70 5.25 -5.63 6.86
N GLU A 71 4.66 -4.51 7.27
CA GLU A 71 3.31 -4.46 7.80
C GLU A 71 2.39 -3.79 6.78
N VAL A 72 1.21 -4.39 6.58
CA VAL A 72 0.12 -3.82 5.79
C VAL A 72 -1.10 -3.74 6.69
N MET A 73 -1.55 -2.52 6.96
CA MET A 73 -2.64 -2.25 7.89
C MET A 73 -3.81 -1.65 7.11
N LEU A 74 -4.93 -2.36 7.14
CA LEU A 74 -6.23 -1.79 6.79
C LEU A 74 -6.74 -1.00 8.00
N ASN A 75 -7.41 0.12 7.75
CA ASN A 75 -7.97 0.89 8.85
C ASN A 75 -9.02 0.06 9.60
N GLN A 76 -9.21 0.40 10.87
CA GLN A 76 -10.00 -0.43 11.79
C GLN A 76 -11.48 -0.53 11.38
N GLU A 77 -12.06 0.57 10.88
CA GLU A 77 -13.47 0.62 10.45
C GLU A 77 -13.71 -0.34 9.29
N LEU A 78 -12.86 -0.29 8.26
CA LEU A 78 -12.94 -1.20 7.12
C LEU A 78 -12.62 -2.64 7.51
N GLY A 79 -11.67 -2.85 8.43
CA GLY A 79 -11.32 -4.18 8.91
C GLY A 79 -12.46 -4.93 9.61
N GLN A 80 -13.48 -4.20 10.10
CA GLN A 80 -14.68 -4.74 10.73
C GLN A 80 -15.84 -4.94 9.73
N CYS A 81 -15.89 -4.15 8.66
CA CYS A 81 -16.96 -4.22 7.67
C CYS A 81 -16.67 -5.18 6.51
N ILE A 82 -15.40 -5.37 6.16
CA ILE A 82 -14.99 -6.19 5.02
C ILE A 82 -14.92 -7.65 5.43
N ASP A 83 -15.56 -8.52 4.64
CA ASP A 83 -15.51 -9.96 4.85
C ASP A 83 -14.06 -10.49 4.88
N GLY A 84 -13.82 -11.48 5.74
CA GLY A 84 -12.48 -12.02 5.97
C GLY A 84 -11.81 -12.53 4.69
N TYR A 85 -12.56 -13.14 3.77
CA TYR A 85 -12.02 -13.62 2.51
C TYR A 85 -11.51 -12.47 1.63
N ILE A 86 -12.30 -11.40 1.47
CA ILE A 86 -11.93 -10.22 0.68
C ILE A 86 -10.75 -9.52 1.32
N LYS A 87 -10.81 -9.30 2.63
CA LYS A 87 -9.73 -8.65 3.39
C LYS A 87 -8.40 -9.38 3.17
N ASP A 88 -8.37 -10.69 3.37
CA ASP A 88 -7.11 -11.43 3.34
C ASP A 88 -6.60 -11.65 1.91
N ARG A 89 -7.49 -12.05 0.97
CA ARG A 89 -7.07 -12.40 -0.40
C ARG A 89 -6.95 -11.24 -1.35
N MET A 90 -7.81 -10.23 -1.24
CA MET A 90 -7.87 -9.13 -2.20
C MET A 90 -7.13 -7.89 -1.69
N ILE A 91 -7.21 -7.61 -0.39
CA ILE A 91 -6.62 -6.39 0.18
C ILE A 91 -5.22 -6.67 0.70
N LEU A 92 -5.08 -7.50 1.73
CA LEU A 92 -3.80 -7.70 2.42
C LEU A 92 -2.77 -8.38 1.52
N LYS A 93 -3.17 -9.39 0.73
CA LYS A 93 -2.27 -10.06 -0.21
C LYS A 93 -1.74 -9.13 -1.31
N ASN A 94 -2.60 -8.31 -1.92
CA ASN A 94 -2.17 -7.35 -2.94
C ASN A 94 -1.33 -6.23 -2.31
N GLY A 95 -1.74 -5.73 -1.14
CA GLY A 95 -0.99 -4.74 -0.40
C GLY A 95 0.41 -5.23 -0.03
N LYS A 96 0.55 -6.49 0.38
CA LYS A 96 1.86 -7.10 0.64
C LYS A 96 2.68 -7.20 -0.63
N ARG A 97 2.09 -7.64 -1.74
CA ARG A 97 2.82 -7.76 -3.01
C ARG A 97 3.34 -6.40 -3.51
N ILE A 98 2.56 -5.33 -3.36
CA ILE A 98 3.01 -3.96 -3.64
C ILE A 98 4.23 -3.63 -2.76
N ALA A 99 4.13 -3.86 -1.45
CA ALA A 99 5.23 -3.58 -0.52
C ALA A 99 6.50 -4.39 -0.86
N ASP A 100 6.38 -5.66 -1.24
CA ASP A 100 7.50 -6.50 -1.65
C ASP A 100 8.24 -5.89 -2.86
N ILE A 101 7.50 -5.42 -3.88
CA ILE A 101 8.09 -4.76 -5.05
C ILE A 101 8.79 -3.46 -4.65
N LEU A 102 8.18 -2.65 -3.79
CA LEU A 102 8.80 -1.40 -3.30
C LEU A 102 10.06 -1.67 -2.48
N MET A 103 10.11 -2.80 -1.76
CA MET A 103 11.33 -3.24 -1.07
C MET A 103 12.43 -3.67 -2.03
N GLU A 104 12.09 -4.32 -3.14
CA GLU A 104 13.07 -4.64 -4.19
C GLU A 104 13.70 -3.36 -4.77
N ILE A 105 12.89 -2.33 -5.04
CA ILE A 105 13.37 -1.01 -5.51
C ILE A 105 14.32 -0.42 -4.48
N ARG A 106 13.86 -0.28 -3.23
CA ARG A 106 14.67 0.29 -2.15
C ARG A 106 16.00 -0.44 -1.99
N ASN A 107 15.98 -1.78 -1.99
CA ASN A 107 17.18 -2.60 -1.79
C ASN A 107 18.14 -2.55 -2.98
N ALA A 108 17.63 -2.48 -4.21
CA ALA A 108 18.46 -2.30 -5.39
C ALA A 108 19.28 -1.02 -5.30
N HIS A 109 18.70 0.06 -4.77
CA HIS A 109 19.37 1.35 -4.63
C HIS A 109 20.31 1.44 -3.41
N THR A 110 20.09 0.66 -2.34
CA THR A 110 21.06 0.58 -1.22
C THR A 110 22.38 -0.11 -1.57
N ILE A 111 22.45 -0.86 -2.67
CA ILE A 111 23.68 -1.56 -3.11
C ILE A 111 24.60 -0.63 -3.94
N TYR A 112 24.06 0.46 -4.50
CA TYR A 112 24.80 1.39 -5.35
C TYR A 112 25.26 2.67 -4.62
N HIS A 113 25.12 2.74 -3.30
CA HIS A 113 25.56 3.87 -2.46
C HIS A 113 26.52 3.46 -1.35
#